data_AF-A0A292PTG4-F1
#
_entry.id   AF-A0A292PTG4-F1
#
_cell.length_a   1.000
_cell.length_b   1.000
_cell.length_c   1.000
_cell.angle_alpha   90.00
_cell.angle_beta   90.00
_cell.angle_gamma   90.00
#
_symmetry.space_group_name_H-M   'P 1'
#
loop_
_entity.id
_entity.type
_entity.pdbx_description
1 polymer ?
#
loop_
_entity_poly.entity_id
_entity_poly.type
_entity_poly.pdbx_seq_one_letter_code
_entity_poly.pdbx_strand_id
1 'polypeptide(L)'
;MDIGVPSVRNLFRIKRERTLLWVAIGITSIPLHLLYNSAVYTTLAGNDFIVTVVTNNHFEQPTYSNMTEALLATYREVHNETDRPKDFAGGYDIRLWGDVLEGYNKNPQSYEDLAPAKCAKLYNTDLMSNHRNLFLITKHSSNTAHNNTLLGMIKVRVRGIPSSNWMCHSHIDFLSNVSGSHWCEPKDIASKTAKGLPWRVGVERRNDVEISGCKSEKTPEKCKVQFSLGIMIVVICCNLIKACCMVMAVARSREPTLVTLGDALDSFLRVPDQTTMGMCFADKRFIKREWMSGVRTIPEQWKVKGVQRWWTSVSRTRWVTCNFFCLMVVIAAGWSFQSGMVNDSAYLQTDITSMQTKRWTRGFGKVNSLSLVALDFRNITEATLLANLPQTILSFLYLAYNSLFTCMLSGHEWSLFSHHHRTLRVTSPRPGQRSTYWLQIPYTYAIPLMTLSGLLHWLTSQSIFLASVEISDPLGGEISSTISGVGYSCIAIIFVLILGILALLAAAGMGYRRFSAEITTVQSCSAAISAACHTRGEDPEVIIGKKVRWGDVGTVPDPG
;
A
#
# COMPACT_ATOMS: atom_id res chain seq x y z
N MET A 1 1.97 -18.09 -33.26
CA MET A 1 1.52 -17.78 -31.87
C MET A 1 2.71 -17.82 -30.94
N ASP A 2 2.58 -17.33 -29.71
CA ASP A 2 3.57 -17.62 -28.66
C ASP A 2 3.16 -18.87 -27.87
N ILE A 3 4.04 -19.85 -27.65
CA ILE A 3 3.76 -21.05 -26.85
C ILE A 3 4.62 -21.02 -25.58
N GLY A 4 4.13 -21.61 -24.49
CA GLY A 4 4.94 -21.74 -23.27
C GLY A 4 5.07 -20.47 -22.45
N VAL A 5 4.38 -19.38 -22.81
CA VAL A 5 4.55 -18.06 -22.19
C VAL A 5 3.25 -17.25 -22.18
N PRO A 6 3.01 -16.40 -21.16
CA PRO A 6 1.92 -15.43 -21.19
C PRO A 6 2.04 -14.47 -22.38
N SER A 7 0.99 -14.35 -23.20
CA SER A 7 1.00 -13.47 -24.39
C SER A 7 -0.37 -12.85 -24.65
N VAL A 8 -0.46 -11.53 -24.47
CA VAL A 8 -1.67 -10.75 -24.81
C VAL A 8 -1.98 -10.85 -26.31
N ARG A 9 -0.94 -10.98 -27.16
CA ARG A 9 -1.12 -11.16 -28.61
C ARG A 9 -1.89 -12.44 -28.96
N ASN A 10 -1.75 -13.49 -28.15
CA ASN A 10 -2.51 -14.72 -28.37
C ASN A 10 -4.00 -14.53 -28.09
N LEU A 11 -4.40 -13.62 -27.19
CA LEU A 11 -5.82 -13.39 -26.87
C LEU A 11 -6.63 -12.91 -28.07
N PHE A 12 -5.99 -12.19 -29.01
CA PHE A 12 -6.61 -11.74 -30.25
C PHE A 12 -6.72 -12.82 -31.34
N ARG A 13 -6.15 -14.01 -31.12
CA ARG A 13 -6.07 -15.09 -32.11
C ARG A 13 -6.76 -16.39 -31.67
N ILE A 14 -7.19 -16.48 -30.42
CA ILE A 14 -7.95 -17.63 -29.90
C ILE A 14 -9.46 -17.43 -30.11
N LYS A 15 -10.25 -18.51 -29.92
CA LYS A 15 -11.72 -18.47 -29.99
C LYS A 15 -12.30 -17.38 -29.08
N ARG A 16 -13.31 -16.64 -29.57
CA ARG A 16 -13.94 -15.51 -28.86
C ARG A 16 -14.41 -15.86 -27.45
N GLU A 17 -14.98 -17.05 -27.26
CA GLU A 17 -15.42 -17.53 -25.94
C GLU A 17 -14.27 -17.53 -24.91
N ARG A 18 -13.08 -18.02 -25.29
CA ARG A 18 -11.90 -18.05 -24.41
C ARG A 18 -11.38 -16.64 -24.15
N THR A 19 -11.42 -15.76 -25.16
CA THR A 19 -11.03 -14.35 -24.99
C THR A 19 -11.96 -13.66 -23.99
N LEU A 20 -13.27 -13.86 -24.09
CA LEU A 20 -14.24 -13.27 -23.15
C LEU A 20 -14.03 -13.76 -21.72
N LEU A 21 -13.79 -15.06 -21.51
CA LEU A 21 -13.47 -15.61 -20.18
C LEU A 21 -12.19 -14.99 -19.59
N TRP A 22 -11.13 -14.87 -20.40
CA TRP A 22 -9.87 -14.25 -19.97
C TRP A 22 -10.04 -12.76 -19.63
N VAL A 23 -10.78 -12.02 -20.44
CA VAL A 23 -11.08 -10.60 -20.18
C VAL A 23 -11.90 -10.45 -18.90
N ALA A 24 -12.92 -11.29 -18.69
CA ALA A 24 -13.74 -11.27 -17.49
C ALA A 24 -12.90 -11.55 -16.23
N ILE A 25 -12.03 -12.58 -16.25
CA ILE A 25 -11.12 -12.89 -15.14
C ILE A 25 -10.15 -11.72 -14.89
N GLY A 26 -9.61 -11.12 -15.95
CA GLY A 26 -8.68 -9.99 -15.85
C GLY A 26 -9.32 -8.75 -15.23
N ILE A 27 -10.45 -8.30 -15.77
CA ILE A 27 -11.16 -7.10 -15.31
C ILE A 27 -11.62 -7.26 -13.87
N THR A 28 -12.23 -8.39 -13.51
CA THR A 28 -12.71 -8.65 -12.15
C THR A 28 -11.58 -8.87 -11.13
N SER A 29 -10.32 -8.99 -11.58
CA SER A 29 -9.16 -9.06 -10.69
C SER A 29 -8.70 -7.70 -10.19
N ILE A 30 -8.90 -6.64 -10.95
CA ILE A 30 -8.46 -5.28 -10.58
C ILE A 30 -9.16 -4.77 -9.30
N PRO A 31 -10.51 -4.85 -9.17
CA PRO A 31 -11.19 -4.38 -7.96
C PRO A 31 -10.75 -5.08 -6.67
N LEU A 32 -10.36 -6.36 -6.75
CA LEU A 32 -9.89 -7.11 -5.59
C LEU A 32 -8.59 -6.51 -5.04
N HIS A 33 -7.63 -6.18 -5.91
CA HIS A 33 -6.38 -5.54 -5.50
C HIS A 33 -6.56 -4.08 -5.10
N LEU A 34 -7.55 -3.37 -5.65
CA LEU A 34 -7.81 -1.96 -5.35
C LEU A 34 -8.67 -1.71 -4.11
N LEU A 35 -9.56 -2.64 -3.74
CA LEU A 35 -10.58 -2.34 -2.73
C LEU A 35 -10.53 -3.27 -1.51
N TYR A 36 -10.06 -4.50 -1.66
CA TYR A 36 -10.24 -5.53 -0.63
C TYR A 36 -9.55 -5.19 0.70
N ASN A 37 -8.34 -4.63 0.65
CA ASN A 37 -7.59 -4.24 1.86
C ASN A 37 -8.27 -3.13 2.67
N SER A 38 -9.26 -2.45 2.08
CA SER A 38 -10.02 -1.37 2.72
C SER A 38 -11.50 -1.72 2.89
N ALA A 39 -11.88 -2.98 2.63
CA ALA A 39 -13.24 -3.45 2.90
C ALA A 39 -13.53 -3.50 4.40
N VAL A 40 -12.49 -3.79 5.19
CA VAL A 40 -12.49 -3.76 6.65
C VAL A 40 -11.40 -2.78 7.09
N TYR A 41 -11.77 -1.73 7.82
CA TYR A 41 -10.82 -0.76 8.34
C TYR A 41 -11.17 -0.38 9.77
N THR A 42 -10.15 -0.04 10.55
CA THR A 42 -10.33 0.45 11.92
C THR A 42 -10.45 1.97 11.90
N THR A 43 -11.50 2.50 12.54
CA THR A 43 -11.58 3.93 12.84
C THR A 43 -11.01 4.19 14.23
N LEU A 44 -10.13 5.19 14.31
CA LEU A 44 -9.57 5.65 15.57
C LEU A 44 -10.49 6.67 16.19
N ALA A 45 -10.53 6.68 17.52
CA ALA A 45 -11.20 7.73 18.26
C ALA A 45 -10.25 8.90 18.48
N GLY A 46 -10.71 10.10 18.14
CA GLY A 46 -10.16 11.35 18.62
C GLY A 46 -11.24 12.11 19.37
N ASN A 47 -10.83 12.93 20.32
CA ASN A 47 -11.72 13.85 20.98
C ASN A 47 -11.20 15.27 20.86
N ASP A 48 -12.06 16.18 20.39
CA ASP A 48 -11.86 17.58 20.66
C ASP A 48 -12.08 17.81 22.16
N PHE A 49 -11.28 18.71 22.73
CA PHE A 49 -11.37 18.99 24.16
C PHE A 49 -11.19 20.47 24.44
N ILE A 50 -11.72 20.88 25.57
CA ILE A 50 -11.56 22.23 26.09
C ILE A 50 -10.50 22.21 27.18
N VAL A 51 -9.58 23.18 27.12
CA VAL A 51 -8.66 23.47 28.22
C VAL A 51 -9.16 24.72 28.94
N THR A 52 -9.41 24.59 30.23
CA THR A 52 -9.94 25.66 31.09
C THR A 52 -8.95 25.97 32.19
N VAL A 53 -8.56 27.23 32.34
CA VAL A 53 -7.67 27.68 33.43
C VAL A 53 -8.52 28.26 34.55
N VAL A 54 -8.34 27.75 35.77
CA VAL A 54 -9.12 28.13 36.95
C VAL A 54 -8.23 28.44 38.16
N THR A 55 -8.76 29.21 39.10
CA THR A 55 -8.12 29.45 40.41
C THR A 55 -8.23 28.21 41.31
N ASN A 56 -7.33 28.10 42.29
CA ASN A 56 -7.33 26.99 43.25
C ASN A 56 -8.66 26.83 44.02
N ASN A 57 -9.36 27.92 44.29
CA ASN A 57 -10.63 27.95 45.00
C ASN A 57 -11.87 27.72 44.11
N HIS A 58 -11.70 27.47 42.80
CA HIS A 58 -12.83 27.30 41.86
C HIS A 58 -13.77 26.17 42.25
N PHE A 59 -13.24 25.08 42.81
CA PHE A 59 -14.02 23.90 43.20
C PHE A 59 -14.49 23.92 44.66
N GLU A 60 -14.12 24.94 45.43
CA GLU A 60 -14.43 25.05 46.87
C GLU A 60 -15.74 25.81 47.15
N GLN A 61 -16.31 26.49 46.15
CA GLN A 61 -17.57 27.24 46.27
C GLN A 61 -18.47 27.05 45.03
N PRO A 62 -19.81 27.05 45.17
CA PRO A 62 -20.72 27.12 44.03
C PRO A 62 -20.78 28.58 43.55
N THR A 63 -19.70 29.12 42.99
CA THR A 63 -19.54 30.58 42.87
C THR A 63 -20.40 31.22 41.78
N TYR A 64 -21.17 30.48 40.97
CA TYR A 64 -22.13 31.08 40.05
C TYR A 64 -23.39 30.23 39.89
N SER A 65 -24.56 30.82 40.15
CA SER A 65 -25.88 30.26 39.83
C SER A 65 -26.16 30.22 38.32
N ASN A 66 -25.40 30.96 37.50
CA ASN A 66 -25.50 30.94 36.05
C ASN A 66 -24.12 31.14 35.38
N MET A 67 -23.46 30.05 35.05
CA MET A 67 -22.08 30.01 34.54
C MET A 67 -21.90 30.72 33.19
N THR A 68 -22.97 30.73 32.39
CA THR A 68 -23.06 31.43 31.11
C THR A 68 -22.95 32.95 31.28
N GLU A 69 -23.51 33.50 32.37
CA GLU A 69 -23.38 34.92 32.69
C GLU A 69 -21.98 35.30 33.14
N ALA A 70 -21.30 34.41 33.89
CA ALA A 70 -19.89 34.60 34.25
C ALA A 70 -19.00 34.62 33.00
N LEU A 71 -19.22 33.70 32.07
CA LEU A 71 -18.52 33.67 30.77
C LEU A 71 -18.75 34.95 29.95
N LEU A 72 -20.00 35.42 29.86
CA LEU A 72 -20.34 36.67 29.18
C LEU A 72 -19.77 37.90 29.88
N ALA A 73 -19.74 37.92 31.22
CA ALA A 73 -19.14 38.98 32.00
C ALA A 73 -17.62 39.03 31.78
N THR A 74 -16.95 37.86 31.81
CA THR A 74 -15.51 37.75 31.52
C THR A 74 -15.21 38.24 30.10
N TYR A 75 -16.01 37.83 29.12
CA TYR A 75 -15.87 38.27 27.74
C TYR A 75 -15.99 39.81 27.62
N ARG A 76 -17.01 40.41 28.24
CA ARG A 76 -17.20 41.88 28.25
C ARG A 76 -16.04 42.61 28.92
N GLU A 77 -15.55 42.08 30.05
CA GLU A 77 -14.39 42.61 30.75
C GLU A 77 -13.13 42.56 29.87
N VAL A 78 -12.91 41.47 29.14
CA VAL A 78 -11.73 41.28 28.28
C VAL A 78 -11.76 42.18 27.02
N HIS A 79 -12.93 42.52 26.48
CA HIS A 79 -13.02 43.28 25.22
C HIS A 79 -13.59 44.71 25.32
N ASN A 80 -13.99 45.19 26.50
CA ASN A 80 -14.59 46.53 26.69
C ASN A 80 -15.80 46.81 25.76
N GLU A 81 -16.53 45.78 25.33
CA GLU A 81 -17.72 45.94 24.48
C GLU A 81 -18.99 46.09 25.34
N THR A 82 -19.67 47.24 25.20
CA THR A 82 -20.92 47.56 25.90
C THR A 82 -22.19 47.28 25.09
N ASP A 83 -22.06 47.01 23.79
CA ASP A 83 -23.21 46.80 22.90
C ASP A 83 -23.48 45.30 22.68
N ARG A 84 -24.76 44.93 22.50
CA ARG A 84 -25.15 43.51 22.34
C ARG A 84 -24.39 42.87 21.18
N PRO A 85 -23.76 41.70 21.35
CA PRO A 85 -23.01 41.06 20.28
C PRO A 85 -23.99 40.49 19.25
N LYS A 86 -24.36 41.29 18.25
CA LYS A 86 -25.34 40.90 17.23
C LYS A 86 -24.74 40.11 16.07
N ASP A 87 -23.41 40.11 15.91
CA ASP A 87 -22.73 39.32 14.87
C ASP A 87 -21.60 38.45 15.45
N PHE A 88 -21.85 37.80 16.58
CA PHE A 88 -20.91 36.81 17.11
C PHE A 88 -21.09 35.48 16.38
N ALA A 89 -20.11 35.12 15.55
CA ALA A 89 -19.86 33.73 15.16
C ALA A 89 -19.71 32.79 16.39
N GLY A 90 -19.49 33.34 17.60
CA GLY A 90 -19.29 32.63 18.86
C GLY A 90 -20.50 32.56 19.82
N GLY A 91 -21.73 32.69 19.34
CA GLY A 91 -22.90 32.28 20.15
C GLY A 91 -22.93 30.76 20.42
N TYR A 92 -22.34 29.97 19.52
CA TYR A 92 -22.20 28.51 19.66
C TYR A 92 -21.09 28.12 20.65
N ASP A 93 -19.93 28.78 20.57
CA ASP A 93 -18.79 28.46 21.44
C ASP A 93 -19.07 28.81 22.91
N ILE A 94 -19.71 29.95 23.22
CA ILE A 94 -20.07 30.30 24.61
C ILE A 94 -21.06 29.28 25.21
N ARG A 95 -22.03 28.80 24.41
CA ARG A 95 -22.96 27.75 24.84
C ARG A 95 -22.24 26.44 25.09
N LEU A 96 -21.39 26.01 24.16
CA LEU A 96 -20.54 24.82 24.29
C LEU A 96 -19.68 24.88 25.57
N TRP A 97 -19.16 26.06 25.89
CA TRP A 97 -18.31 26.29 27.06
C TRP A 97 -19.11 26.20 28.35
N GLY A 98 -20.30 26.81 28.40
CA GLY A 98 -21.25 26.65 29.49
C GLY A 98 -21.64 25.19 29.71
N ASP A 99 -21.94 24.46 28.64
CA ASP A 99 -22.35 23.06 28.68
C ASP A 99 -21.24 22.14 29.19
N VAL A 100 -19.97 22.38 28.83
CA VAL A 100 -18.82 21.61 29.35
C VAL A 100 -18.65 21.82 30.86
N LEU A 101 -18.81 23.06 31.33
CA LEU A 101 -18.73 23.36 32.75
C LEU A 101 -19.93 22.76 33.54
N GLU A 102 -21.14 22.81 32.96
CA GLU A 102 -22.31 22.14 33.54
C GLU A 102 -22.13 20.62 33.57
N GLY A 103 -21.49 20.05 32.53
CA GLY A 103 -21.11 18.65 32.46
C GLY A 103 -20.22 18.21 33.62
N TYR A 104 -19.23 19.03 33.99
CA TYR A 104 -18.41 18.80 35.19
C TYR A 104 -19.27 18.78 36.46
N ASN A 105 -20.16 19.77 36.64
CA ASN A 105 -21.01 19.86 37.83
C ASN A 105 -21.97 18.66 37.96
N LYS A 106 -22.45 18.11 36.85
CA LYS A 106 -23.36 16.94 36.83
C LYS A 106 -22.66 15.63 37.15
N ASN A 107 -21.41 15.45 36.73
CA ASN A 107 -20.68 14.20 36.92
C ASN A 107 -19.20 14.43 37.30
N PRO A 108 -18.91 14.95 38.50
CA PRO A 108 -17.53 15.23 38.91
C PRO A 108 -16.68 13.94 39.03
N GLN A 109 -17.31 12.78 39.16
CA GLN A 109 -16.62 11.48 39.28
C GLN A 109 -15.94 11.03 37.98
N SER A 110 -16.32 11.59 36.82
CA SER A 110 -15.61 11.32 35.56
C SER A 110 -14.25 12.03 35.48
N TYR A 111 -13.96 12.97 36.38
CA TYR A 111 -12.70 13.72 36.39
C TYR A 111 -11.71 13.12 37.39
N GLU A 112 -10.45 12.98 36.96
CA GLU A 112 -9.36 12.59 37.85
C GLU A 112 -8.44 13.77 38.17
N ASP A 113 -8.01 13.84 39.43
CA ASP A 113 -6.96 14.75 39.86
C ASP A 113 -5.58 14.21 39.47
N LEU A 114 -4.81 15.05 38.78
CA LEU A 114 -3.48 14.72 38.29
C LEU A 114 -2.46 15.77 38.74
N ALA A 115 -1.28 15.28 39.11
CA ALA A 115 -0.11 16.13 39.31
C ALA A 115 0.31 16.78 37.97
N PRO A 116 0.88 18.00 37.98
CA PRO A 116 1.28 18.72 36.77
C PRO A 116 2.12 17.90 35.80
N ALA A 117 3.10 17.12 36.29
CA ALA A 117 3.95 16.26 35.47
C ALA A 117 3.19 15.14 34.75
N LYS A 118 2.24 14.49 35.44
CA LYS A 118 1.41 13.43 34.85
C LYS A 118 0.43 14.02 33.84
N CYS A 119 -0.11 15.20 34.13
CA CYS A 119 -1.01 15.94 33.27
C CYS A 119 -0.35 16.37 31.96
N ALA A 120 0.81 17.03 32.05
CA ALA A 120 1.59 17.47 30.91
C ALA A 120 2.03 16.28 30.04
N LYS A 121 2.36 15.15 30.64
CA LYS A 121 2.66 13.91 29.90
C LYS A 121 1.43 13.34 29.18
N LEU A 122 0.27 13.34 29.83
CA LEU A 122 -0.97 12.79 29.30
C LEU A 122 -1.48 13.57 28.09
N TYR A 123 -1.45 14.91 28.15
CA TYR A 123 -1.90 15.79 27.06
C TYR A 123 -0.82 16.13 26.04
N ASN A 124 0.41 15.65 26.23
CA ASN A 124 1.48 15.66 25.22
C ASN A 124 1.34 14.45 24.28
N THR A 125 0.15 14.26 23.73
CA THR A 125 -0.18 13.20 22.78
C THR A 125 -0.70 13.79 21.49
N ASP A 126 -0.39 13.12 20.40
CA ASP A 126 -0.72 13.52 19.03
C ASP A 126 -2.23 13.42 18.73
N LEU A 127 -2.89 12.40 19.28
CA LEU A 127 -4.32 12.11 19.16
C LEU A 127 -4.87 11.76 20.55
N MET A 128 -5.81 12.57 21.05
CA MET A 128 -6.42 12.36 22.37
C MET A 128 -7.64 11.42 22.26
N SER A 129 -7.55 10.21 22.83
CA SER A 129 -8.58 9.16 22.73
C SER A 129 -9.22 8.80 24.08
N ASN A 130 -8.43 8.76 25.15
CA ASN A 130 -8.82 8.28 26.48
C ASN A 130 -9.25 9.40 27.45
N HIS A 131 -9.02 10.65 27.09
CA HIS A 131 -9.46 11.81 27.86
C HIS A 131 -10.12 12.85 26.95
N ARG A 132 -10.79 13.81 27.58
CA ARG A 132 -11.38 14.98 26.92
C ARG A 132 -11.00 16.24 27.67
N ASN A 133 -11.98 16.87 28.32
CA ASN A 133 -11.85 18.20 28.89
C ASN A 133 -10.83 18.26 30.04
N LEU A 134 -10.12 19.38 30.13
CA LEU A 134 -9.01 19.60 31.05
C LEU A 134 -9.19 20.91 31.81
N PHE A 135 -9.12 20.83 33.14
CA PHE A 135 -9.02 21.99 34.02
C PHE A 135 -7.60 22.13 34.55
N LEU A 136 -6.96 23.27 34.30
CA LEU A 136 -5.67 23.66 34.86
C LEU A 136 -5.89 24.52 36.10
N ILE A 137 -5.41 24.05 37.25
CA ILE A 137 -5.60 24.72 38.54
C ILE A 137 -4.35 25.53 38.84
N THR A 138 -4.51 26.83 39.06
CA THR A 138 -3.40 27.72 39.38
C THR A 138 -3.02 27.65 40.85
N LYS A 139 -1.75 27.95 41.17
CA LYS A 139 -1.23 28.00 42.54
C LYS A 139 -1.63 29.28 43.28
N HIS A 140 -1.97 30.34 42.54
CA HIS A 140 -2.31 31.64 43.12
C HIS A 140 -3.82 31.73 43.38
N SER A 141 -4.21 31.92 44.65
CA SER A 141 -5.56 32.37 44.99
C SER A 141 -5.72 33.82 44.51
N SER A 142 -6.84 34.15 43.88
CA SER A 142 -7.16 35.52 43.48
C SER A 142 -7.06 36.45 44.70
N ASN A 143 -5.94 37.16 44.85
CA ASN A 143 -5.84 38.26 45.79
C ASN A 143 -6.64 39.43 45.20
N THR A 144 -7.82 39.67 45.78
CA THR A 144 -8.48 40.98 45.86
C THR A 144 -8.60 41.76 44.54
N ALA A 145 -9.71 41.56 43.82
CA ALA A 145 -10.54 42.63 43.22
C ALA A 145 -11.61 42.09 42.26
N HIS A 146 -11.47 40.87 41.71
CA HIS A 146 -12.43 40.28 40.77
C HIS A 146 -12.84 38.87 41.26
N ASN A 147 -14.14 38.63 41.40
CA ASN A 147 -14.74 37.40 41.93
C ASN A 147 -14.64 36.19 40.97
N ASN A 148 -13.99 36.35 39.82
CA ASN A 148 -14.04 35.38 38.75
C ASN A 148 -12.96 34.30 38.93
N THR A 149 -13.40 33.06 39.14
CA THR A 149 -12.54 31.88 39.32
C THR A 149 -12.11 31.27 37.98
N LEU A 150 -12.76 31.68 36.88
CA LEU A 150 -12.44 31.30 35.51
C LEU A 150 -11.46 32.31 34.92
N LEU A 151 -10.31 31.82 34.44
CA LEU A 151 -9.21 32.67 33.97
C LEU A 151 -9.06 32.66 32.44
N GLY A 152 -9.40 31.56 31.79
CA GLY A 152 -9.32 31.43 30.34
C GLY A 152 -9.81 30.07 29.84
N MET A 153 -10.23 29.99 28.59
CA MET A 153 -10.72 28.75 28.00
C MET A 153 -10.40 28.66 26.52
N ILE A 154 -9.80 27.57 26.06
CA ILE A 154 -9.48 27.34 24.65
C ILE A 154 -10.04 26.00 24.17
N LYS A 155 -10.63 26.00 22.97
CA LYS A 155 -11.04 24.77 22.27
C LYS A 155 -9.86 24.22 21.46
N VAL A 156 -9.38 23.04 21.83
CA VAL A 156 -8.35 22.33 21.09
C VAL A 156 -9.02 21.38 20.11
N ARG A 157 -8.87 21.68 18.82
CA ARG A 157 -9.35 20.81 17.74
C ARG A 157 -8.24 19.84 17.35
N VAL A 158 -8.61 18.57 17.18
CA VAL A 158 -7.67 17.51 16.75
C VAL A 158 -7.29 17.65 15.25
N ARG A 159 -7.99 18.50 14.50
CA ARG A 159 -7.81 18.67 13.05
C ARG A 159 -6.64 19.61 12.72
N GLY A 160 -5.55 19.07 12.17
CA GLY A 160 -4.53 19.81 11.41
C GLY A 160 -3.30 20.30 12.17
N ILE A 161 -3.22 20.12 13.49
CA ILE A 161 -2.06 20.43 14.33
C ILE A 161 -1.87 19.27 15.32
N PRO A 162 -0.65 18.85 15.70
CA PRO A 162 -0.46 17.98 16.85
C PRO A 162 -1.23 18.53 18.04
N SER A 163 -2.18 17.76 18.58
CA SER A 163 -3.02 18.22 19.68
C SER A 163 -2.23 18.54 20.95
N SER A 164 -0.93 18.28 21.02
CA SER A 164 -0.03 18.74 22.07
C SER A 164 0.38 20.22 21.96
N ASN A 165 0.23 20.86 20.80
CA ASN A 165 0.78 22.21 20.55
C ASN A 165 0.07 23.32 21.33
N TRP A 166 -1.15 23.09 21.85
CA TRP A 166 -1.81 24.07 22.74
C TRP A 166 -0.98 24.37 23.99
N MET A 167 -0.15 23.42 24.45
CA MET A 167 0.73 23.62 25.61
C MET A 167 1.77 24.72 25.37
N CYS A 168 2.04 25.02 24.09
CA CYS A 168 2.97 26.03 23.63
C CYS A 168 2.29 27.32 23.18
N HIS A 169 1.00 27.47 23.46
CA HIS A 169 0.27 28.69 23.16
C HIS A 169 0.69 29.80 24.13
N SER A 170 0.93 31.00 23.59
CA SER A 170 1.47 32.12 24.36
C SER A 170 0.49 32.62 25.43
N HIS A 171 -0.82 32.65 25.12
CA HIS A 171 -1.85 33.07 26.05
C HIS A 171 -3.12 32.26 25.82
N ILE A 172 -3.69 31.67 26.86
CA ILE A 172 -5.03 31.07 26.78
C ILE A 172 -6.06 32.18 27.02
N ASP A 173 -6.88 32.46 26.01
CA ASP A 173 -7.95 33.46 26.05
C ASP A 173 -9.29 32.89 25.53
N PHE A 174 -10.37 33.69 25.60
CA PHE A 174 -11.73 33.28 25.25
C PHE A 174 -12.05 33.33 23.73
N LEU A 175 -11.09 33.63 22.85
CA LEU A 175 -11.35 33.84 21.41
C LEU A 175 -10.33 33.18 20.46
N SER A 176 -9.21 32.71 20.98
CA SER A 176 -8.11 32.19 20.19
C SER A 176 -8.42 30.77 19.68
N ASN A 177 -8.39 30.63 18.35
CA ASN A 177 -8.07 29.35 17.76
C ASN A 177 -6.56 29.11 17.88
N VAL A 178 -6.17 27.89 18.25
CA VAL A 178 -4.77 27.51 18.46
C VAL A 178 -3.90 27.90 17.25
N SER A 179 -3.02 28.88 17.44
CA SER A 179 -1.85 29.11 16.59
C SER A 179 -0.60 28.84 17.43
N GLY A 180 0.21 27.87 17.01
CA GLY A 180 1.42 27.48 17.75
C GLY A 180 2.51 28.53 17.62
N SER A 181 3.27 28.78 18.70
CA SER A 181 4.52 29.52 18.62
C SER A 181 5.63 28.61 18.07
N HIS A 182 6.37 29.07 17.05
CA HIS A 182 7.46 28.32 16.42
C HIS A 182 8.66 28.01 17.35
N TRP A 183 8.67 28.53 18.58
CA TRP A 183 9.82 28.47 19.50
C TRP A 183 9.61 27.55 20.72
N CYS A 184 8.48 26.83 20.78
CA CYS A 184 8.15 25.98 21.93
C CYS A 184 7.86 24.54 21.48
N GLU A 185 8.52 23.56 22.12
CA GLU A 185 8.23 22.14 21.94
C GLU A 185 7.45 21.60 23.17
N PRO A 186 6.24 21.04 23.00
CA PRO A 186 5.43 20.51 24.12
C PRO A 186 6.15 19.44 24.95
N LYS A 187 7.06 18.69 24.34
CA LYS A 187 7.91 17.69 25.01
C LYS A 187 8.86 18.31 26.02
N ASP A 188 9.37 19.51 25.74
CA ASP A 188 10.22 20.22 26.68
C ASP A 188 9.43 20.63 27.92
N ILE A 189 8.17 21.06 27.74
CA ILE A 189 7.27 21.35 28.86
C ILE A 189 7.02 20.10 29.70
N ALA A 190 6.66 18.98 29.06
CA ALA A 190 6.43 17.72 29.75
C ALA A 190 7.69 17.18 30.46
N SER A 191 8.87 17.35 29.86
CA SER A 191 10.13 16.90 30.46
C SER A 191 10.59 17.80 31.62
N LYS A 192 10.41 19.12 31.50
CA LYS A 192 10.72 20.09 32.58
C LYS A 192 9.82 19.85 33.79
N THR A 193 8.52 19.68 33.57
CA THR A 193 7.58 19.33 34.66
C THR A 193 7.87 17.98 35.28
N ALA A 194 8.27 16.97 34.49
CA ALA A 194 8.71 15.69 35.04
C ALA A 194 9.97 15.79 35.91
N LYS A 195 10.83 16.78 35.66
CA LYS A 195 12.01 17.10 36.50
C LYS A 195 11.67 17.98 37.72
N GLY A 196 10.39 18.31 37.94
CA GLY A 196 9.94 19.12 39.07
C GLY A 196 10.00 20.64 38.86
N LEU A 197 10.24 21.10 37.62
CA LEU A 197 10.16 22.54 37.31
C LEU A 197 8.69 23.01 37.23
N PRO A 198 8.41 24.28 37.60
CA PRO A 198 7.04 24.81 37.59
C PRO A 198 6.48 24.87 36.16
N TRP A 199 5.26 24.38 35.99
CA TRP A 199 4.51 24.57 34.75
C TRP A 199 3.88 25.96 34.75
N ARG A 200 4.28 26.79 33.78
CA ARG A 200 3.73 28.14 33.62
C ARG A 200 2.93 28.22 32.33
N VAL A 201 1.79 28.89 32.40
CA VAL A 201 0.90 29.13 31.25
C VAL A 201 0.53 30.61 31.24
N GLY A 202 0.63 31.25 30.08
CA GLY A 202 0.18 32.62 29.90
C GLY A 202 -1.35 32.69 29.84
N VAL A 203 -1.94 33.67 30.50
CA VAL A 203 -3.37 33.97 30.44
C VAL A 203 -3.52 35.44 30.05
N GLU A 204 -4.42 35.78 29.15
CA GLU A 204 -4.54 37.16 28.67
C GLU A 204 -4.83 38.14 29.84
N ARG A 205 -4.14 39.29 29.85
CA ARG A 205 -4.12 40.31 30.92
C ARG A 205 -3.58 39.87 32.30
N ARG A 206 -3.04 38.66 32.49
CA ARG A 206 -2.27 38.25 33.67
C ARG A 206 -0.85 37.79 33.28
N ASN A 207 0.12 37.97 34.17
CA ASN A 207 1.44 37.33 34.01
C ASN A 207 1.30 35.80 34.04
N ASP A 208 2.30 35.10 33.51
CA ASP A 208 2.43 33.64 33.55
C ASP A 208 2.02 33.04 34.92
N VAL A 209 0.94 32.26 34.93
CA VAL A 209 0.44 31.60 36.13
C VAL A 209 1.06 30.22 36.30
N GLU A 210 1.47 29.90 37.53
CA GLU A 210 1.99 28.57 37.88
C GLU A 210 0.82 27.60 38.10
N ILE A 211 0.86 26.45 37.42
CA ILE A 211 -0.13 25.38 37.55
C ILE A 211 0.26 24.46 38.71
N SER A 212 -0.62 24.36 39.71
CA SER A 212 -0.45 23.52 40.90
C SER A 212 -0.97 22.09 40.69
N GLY A 213 -1.97 21.91 39.83
CA GLY A 213 -2.57 20.62 39.52
C GLY A 213 -3.49 20.69 38.31
N CYS A 214 -4.03 19.55 37.89
CA CYS A 214 -5.06 19.54 36.86
C CYS A 214 -6.14 18.49 37.13
N LYS A 215 -7.36 18.75 36.66
CA LYS A 215 -8.47 17.79 36.62
C LYS A 215 -8.76 17.41 35.18
N SER A 216 -8.68 16.13 34.85
CA SER A 216 -8.86 15.62 33.49
C SER A 216 -10.07 14.69 33.41
N GLU A 217 -10.94 14.92 32.41
CA GLU A 217 -12.10 14.05 32.15
C GLU A 217 -11.65 12.72 31.54
N LYS A 218 -11.96 11.61 32.21
CA LYS A 218 -11.75 10.25 31.71
C LYS A 218 -12.85 9.84 30.76
N THR A 219 -12.46 9.27 29.63
CA THR A 219 -13.41 8.85 28.61
C THR A 219 -13.00 7.52 28.01
N PRO A 220 -13.92 6.57 27.85
CA PRO A 220 -13.57 5.28 27.27
C PRO A 220 -13.13 5.46 25.82
N GLU A 221 -12.01 4.84 25.43
CA GLU A 221 -11.58 4.80 24.03
C GLU A 221 -12.58 4.00 23.20
N LYS A 222 -13.22 4.65 22.21
CA LYS A 222 -14.20 4.02 21.32
C LYS A 222 -13.63 3.80 19.93
N CYS A 223 -12.64 2.92 19.80
CA CYS A 223 -12.19 2.45 18.49
C CYS A 223 -13.25 1.52 17.87
N LYS A 224 -13.55 1.66 16.59
CA LYS A 224 -14.52 0.80 15.90
C LYS A 224 -13.87 0.11 14.71
N VAL A 225 -14.34 -1.09 14.42
CA VAL A 225 -14.05 -1.77 13.15
C VAL A 225 -15.24 -1.47 12.23
N GLN A 226 -14.97 -0.84 11.10
CA GLN A 226 -15.98 -0.54 10.09
C GLN A 226 -15.87 -1.46 8.89
N PHE A 227 -17.03 -1.76 8.31
CA PHE A 227 -17.16 -2.57 7.12
C PHE A 227 -17.79 -1.73 6.01
N SER A 228 -17.09 -1.63 4.88
CA SER A 228 -17.66 -0.99 3.69
C SER A 228 -18.52 -2.01 2.93
N LEU A 229 -19.84 -1.96 3.16
CA LEU A 229 -20.80 -2.87 2.52
C LEU A 229 -20.70 -2.78 0.97
N GLY A 230 -20.57 -1.57 0.43
CA GLY A 230 -20.44 -1.36 -1.02
C GLY A 230 -19.20 -2.04 -1.62
N ILE A 231 -18.04 -1.90 -0.97
CA ILE A 231 -16.81 -2.58 -1.40
C ILE A 231 -16.98 -4.10 -1.32
N MET A 232 -17.55 -4.60 -0.21
CA MET A 232 -17.77 -6.05 -0.02
C MET A 232 -18.66 -6.64 -1.11
N ILE A 233 -19.77 -5.98 -1.46
CA ILE A 233 -20.66 -6.41 -2.55
C ILE A 233 -19.88 -6.49 -3.87
N VAL A 234 -19.10 -5.45 -4.21
CA VAL A 234 -18.30 -5.42 -5.44
C VAL A 234 -17.29 -6.59 -5.48
N VAL A 235 -16.58 -6.84 -4.38
CA VAL A 235 -15.59 -7.92 -4.29
C VAL A 235 -16.26 -9.30 -4.40
N ILE A 236 -17.40 -9.51 -3.73
CA ILE A 236 -18.17 -10.76 -3.81
C ILE A 236 -18.62 -11.01 -5.24
N CYS A 237 -19.24 -10.03 -5.90
CA CYS A 237 -19.67 -10.13 -7.30
C CYS A 237 -18.49 -10.44 -8.24
N CYS A 238 -17.36 -9.75 -8.07
CA CYS A 238 -16.16 -10.00 -8.86
C CYS A 238 -15.62 -11.43 -8.67
N ASN A 239 -15.57 -11.93 -7.44
CA ASN A 239 -15.14 -13.30 -7.15
C ASN A 239 -16.12 -14.36 -7.69
N LEU A 240 -17.42 -14.10 -7.63
CA LEU A 240 -18.44 -14.96 -8.21
C LEU A 240 -18.27 -15.07 -9.72
N ILE A 241 -18.07 -13.94 -10.42
CA ILE A 241 -17.80 -13.94 -11.87
C ILE A 241 -16.55 -14.76 -12.19
N LYS A 242 -15.46 -14.61 -11.43
CA LYS A 242 -14.25 -15.43 -11.62
C LYS A 242 -14.52 -16.91 -11.42
N ALA A 243 -15.22 -17.28 -10.35
CA ALA A 243 -15.56 -18.67 -10.07
C ALA A 243 -16.37 -19.28 -11.22
N CYS A 244 -17.41 -18.57 -11.69
CA CYS A 244 -18.18 -18.96 -12.87
C CYS A 244 -17.29 -19.11 -14.11
N CYS A 245 -16.38 -18.16 -14.36
CA CYS A 245 -15.45 -18.24 -15.48
C CYS A 245 -14.51 -19.45 -15.40
N MET A 246 -13.99 -19.77 -14.20
CA MET A 246 -13.14 -20.94 -13.96
C MET A 246 -13.90 -22.24 -14.18
N VAL A 247 -15.13 -22.35 -13.66
CA VAL A 247 -16.00 -23.52 -13.87
C VAL A 247 -16.32 -23.70 -15.35
N MET A 248 -16.70 -22.62 -16.05
CA MET A 248 -16.95 -22.67 -17.50
C MET A 248 -15.70 -23.06 -18.28
N ALA A 249 -14.53 -22.55 -17.91
CA ALA A 249 -13.26 -22.91 -18.53
C ALA A 249 -12.97 -24.40 -18.40
N VAL A 250 -13.15 -24.99 -17.21
CA VAL A 250 -12.96 -26.43 -16.97
C VAL A 250 -13.99 -27.26 -17.73
N ALA A 251 -15.27 -26.87 -17.70
CA ALA A 251 -16.34 -27.64 -18.33
C ALA A 251 -16.25 -27.65 -19.87
N ARG A 252 -15.81 -26.55 -20.48
CA ARG A 252 -15.76 -26.40 -21.95
C ARG A 252 -14.39 -26.63 -22.59
N SER A 253 -13.28 -26.58 -21.84
CA SER A 253 -11.93 -26.76 -22.41
C SER A 253 -11.55 -28.23 -22.49
N ARG A 254 -12.13 -28.95 -23.44
CA ARG A 254 -11.80 -30.37 -23.73
C ARG A 254 -10.74 -30.56 -24.83
N GLU A 255 -10.30 -29.47 -25.45
CA GLU A 255 -9.30 -29.52 -26.53
C GLU A 255 -7.88 -29.58 -25.96
N PRO A 256 -6.95 -30.32 -26.60
CA PRO A 256 -5.56 -30.32 -26.21
C PRO A 256 -4.97 -28.91 -26.35
N THR A 257 -4.41 -28.38 -25.27
CA THR A 257 -3.82 -27.04 -25.22
C THR A 257 -2.30 -27.11 -25.26
N LEU A 258 -1.68 -26.27 -26.09
CA LEU A 258 -0.23 -26.11 -26.15
C LEU A 258 0.25 -25.14 -25.06
N VAL A 259 0.29 -25.61 -23.81
CA VAL A 259 0.62 -24.77 -22.65
C VAL A 259 2.12 -24.72 -22.43
N THR A 260 2.82 -25.85 -22.56
CA THR A 260 4.28 -25.94 -22.40
C THR A 260 5.00 -26.08 -23.74
N LEU A 261 6.32 -25.89 -23.71
CA LEU A 261 7.18 -26.22 -24.85
C LEU A 261 7.09 -27.70 -25.21
N GLY A 262 6.99 -28.60 -24.23
CA GLY A 262 6.82 -30.02 -24.47
C GLY A 262 5.49 -30.36 -25.14
N ASP A 263 4.39 -29.68 -24.79
CA ASP A 263 3.10 -29.88 -25.47
C ASP A 263 3.20 -29.53 -26.96
N ALA A 264 3.95 -28.46 -27.28
CA ALA A 264 4.22 -28.07 -28.66
C ALA A 264 5.05 -29.13 -29.40
N LEU A 265 6.13 -29.61 -28.78
CA LEU A 265 6.98 -30.65 -29.35
C LEU A 265 6.20 -31.94 -29.58
N ASP A 266 5.44 -32.41 -28.60
CA ASP A 266 4.58 -33.59 -28.71
C ASP A 266 3.59 -33.44 -29.88
N SER A 267 2.91 -32.30 -29.96
CA SER A 267 1.94 -32.04 -31.03
C SER A 267 2.58 -31.96 -32.42
N PHE A 268 3.70 -31.24 -32.58
CA PHE A 268 4.34 -31.03 -33.89
C PHE A 268 5.11 -32.26 -34.38
N LEU A 269 5.63 -33.10 -33.48
CA LEU A 269 6.22 -34.39 -33.86
C LEU A 269 5.16 -35.37 -34.35
N ARG A 270 3.97 -35.40 -33.73
CA ARG A 270 2.83 -36.24 -34.15
C ARG A 270 2.23 -35.78 -35.47
N VAL A 271 2.03 -34.48 -35.60
CA VAL A 271 1.38 -33.85 -36.75
C VAL A 271 2.29 -32.74 -37.29
N PRO A 272 3.23 -33.08 -38.18
CA PRO A 272 4.16 -32.12 -38.75
C PRO A 272 3.44 -31.07 -39.61
N ASP A 273 3.72 -29.78 -39.36
CA ASP A 273 3.13 -28.68 -40.14
C ASP A 273 3.84 -28.53 -41.50
N GLN A 274 3.11 -28.84 -42.57
CA GLN A 274 3.56 -28.76 -43.96
C GLN A 274 4.11 -27.38 -44.33
N THR A 275 3.58 -26.31 -43.75
CA THR A 275 4.02 -24.93 -44.03
C THR A 275 5.40 -24.61 -43.47
N THR A 276 5.93 -25.50 -42.61
CA THR A 276 7.24 -25.36 -41.97
C THR A 276 8.32 -26.31 -42.48
N MET A 277 8.00 -27.15 -43.48
CA MET A 277 8.95 -28.10 -44.04
C MET A 277 10.15 -27.41 -44.70
N GLY A 278 11.33 -28.02 -44.57
CA GLY A 278 12.58 -27.49 -45.13
C GLY A 278 13.18 -26.30 -44.37
N MET A 279 12.53 -25.82 -43.31
CA MET A 279 12.98 -24.66 -42.53
C MET A 279 13.60 -25.02 -41.17
N CYS A 280 14.33 -26.13 -41.09
CA CYS A 280 14.89 -26.67 -39.83
C CYS A 280 15.76 -25.66 -39.04
N PHE A 281 16.32 -24.64 -39.70
CA PHE A 281 17.11 -23.58 -39.09
C PHE A 281 16.35 -22.26 -38.80
N ALA A 282 15.03 -22.24 -38.98
CA ALA A 282 14.24 -21.01 -38.83
C ALA A 282 14.27 -20.49 -37.38
N ASP A 283 14.83 -19.28 -37.21
CA ASP A 283 14.69 -18.52 -35.98
C ASP A 283 13.45 -17.60 -36.04
N LYS A 284 13.08 -17.02 -34.90
CA LYS A 284 11.93 -16.11 -34.82
C LYS A 284 12.03 -14.90 -35.76
N ARG A 285 13.24 -14.43 -36.08
CA ARG A 285 13.44 -13.27 -36.95
C ARG A 285 13.20 -13.65 -38.40
N PHE A 286 13.71 -14.81 -38.82
CA PHE A 286 13.45 -15.41 -40.12
C PHE A 286 11.95 -15.60 -40.35
N ILE A 287 11.25 -16.24 -39.41
CA ILE A 287 9.78 -16.41 -39.49
C ILE A 287 9.06 -15.07 -39.64
N LYS A 288 9.49 -14.04 -38.90
CA LYS A 288 8.83 -12.72 -38.92
C LYS A 288 9.07 -11.96 -40.22
N ARG A 289 10.26 -12.08 -40.81
CA ARG A 289 10.67 -11.28 -41.98
C ARG A 289 10.36 -11.94 -43.30
N GLU A 290 10.56 -13.24 -43.41
CA GLU A 290 10.57 -13.94 -44.71
C GLU A 290 9.37 -14.88 -44.85
N TRP A 291 9.11 -15.72 -43.84
CA TRP A 291 7.99 -16.65 -43.89
C TRP A 291 6.63 -15.92 -43.90
N MET A 292 6.46 -14.91 -43.04
CA MET A 292 5.21 -14.11 -43.04
C MET A 292 5.06 -13.19 -44.27
N SER A 293 6.12 -12.89 -45.01
CA SER A 293 6.05 -12.10 -46.25
C SER A 293 5.85 -12.96 -47.49
N GLY A 294 5.76 -14.29 -47.35
CA GLY A 294 5.56 -15.21 -48.47
C GLY A 294 6.76 -15.32 -49.41
N VAL A 295 7.95 -14.93 -48.97
CA VAL A 295 9.18 -15.05 -49.77
C VAL A 295 9.59 -16.52 -49.81
N ARG A 296 9.96 -17.03 -51.00
CA ARG A 296 10.43 -18.42 -51.15
C ARG A 296 11.64 -18.66 -50.24
N THR A 297 11.55 -19.70 -49.42
CA THR A 297 12.60 -20.11 -48.48
C THR A 297 13.79 -20.68 -49.24
N ILE A 298 14.94 -20.00 -49.18
CA ILE A 298 16.20 -20.44 -49.79
C ILE A 298 17.00 -21.18 -48.71
N PRO A 299 17.73 -22.27 -49.04
CA PRO A 299 18.64 -22.92 -48.11
C PRO A 299 19.68 -21.91 -47.58
N GLU A 300 19.63 -21.61 -46.29
CA GLU A 300 20.56 -20.69 -45.64
C GLU A 300 21.61 -21.48 -44.84
N GLN A 301 22.88 -21.08 -44.94
CA GLN A 301 23.96 -21.72 -44.19
C GLN A 301 23.79 -21.44 -42.69
N TRP A 302 23.73 -22.50 -41.89
CA TRP A 302 23.68 -22.38 -40.44
C TRP A 302 24.96 -21.72 -39.90
N LYS A 303 24.81 -20.56 -39.26
CA LYS A 303 25.88 -19.88 -38.53
C LYS A 303 25.71 -20.14 -37.05
N VAL A 304 26.63 -20.93 -36.47
CA VAL A 304 26.63 -21.24 -35.04
C VAL A 304 26.76 -19.95 -34.23
N LYS A 305 25.69 -19.57 -33.54
CA LYS A 305 25.64 -18.36 -32.71
C LYS A 305 26.18 -18.63 -31.31
N GLY A 306 27.39 -19.22 -31.19
CA GLY A 306 28.17 -19.41 -29.95
C GLY A 306 27.38 -19.49 -28.62
N VAL A 307 27.88 -18.77 -27.60
CA VAL A 307 27.25 -18.71 -26.28
C VAL A 307 26.26 -17.54 -26.23
N GLN A 308 25.00 -17.82 -25.88
CA GLN A 308 23.98 -16.79 -25.69
C GLN A 308 23.64 -16.57 -24.22
N ARG A 309 22.98 -15.45 -23.95
CA ARG A 309 22.52 -15.09 -22.60
C ARG A 309 21.02 -15.30 -22.48
N TRP A 310 20.54 -15.59 -21.27
CA TRP A 310 19.12 -15.76 -20.95
C TRP A 310 18.28 -14.58 -21.44
N TRP A 311 18.84 -13.37 -21.38
CA TRP A 311 18.25 -12.15 -21.94
C TRP A 311 17.75 -12.28 -23.38
N THR A 312 18.46 -13.02 -24.23
CA THR A 312 18.14 -13.18 -25.66
C THR A 312 16.87 -14.00 -25.92
N SER A 313 16.43 -14.79 -24.94
CA SER A 313 15.19 -15.58 -25.03
C SER A 313 13.93 -14.73 -24.85
N VAL A 314 14.09 -13.52 -24.33
CA VAL A 314 13.02 -12.60 -23.99
C VAL A 314 12.88 -11.51 -25.06
N SER A 315 11.65 -11.07 -25.34
CA SER A 315 11.42 -9.92 -26.24
C SER A 315 11.81 -8.59 -25.59
N ARG A 316 12.24 -7.62 -26.40
CA ARG A 316 12.52 -6.25 -25.92
C ARG A 316 11.30 -5.63 -25.22
N THR A 317 10.10 -5.84 -25.76
CA THR A 317 8.85 -5.33 -25.17
C THR A 317 8.64 -5.83 -23.75
N ARG A 318 8.86 -7.13 -23.47
CA ARG A 318 8.70 -7.68 -22.11
C ARG A 318 9.68 -7.08 -21.12
N TRP A 319 10.93 -6.88 -21.55
CA TRP A 319 11.93 -6.18 -20.74
C TRP A 319 11.54 -4.73 -20.44
N VAL A 320 11.12 -3.98 -21.46
CA VAL A 320 10.68 -2.59 -21.29
C VAL A 320 9.47 -2.52 -20.37
N THR A 321 8.46 -3.38 -20.55
CA THR A 321 7.27 -3.42 -19.67
C THR A 321 7.63 -3.74 -18.23
N CYS A 322 8.50 -4.73 -17.97
CA CYS A 322 8.91 -5.06 -16.62
C CYS A 322 9.71 -3.93 -15.97
N ASN A 323 10.68 -3.34 -16.68
CA ASN A 323 11.48 -2.22 -16.18
C ASN A 323 10.61 -0.98 -15.96
N PHE A 324 9.61 -0.74 -16.80
CA PHE A 324 8.64 0.33 -16.63
C PHE A 324 7.88 0.18 -15.30
N PHE A 325 7.31 -1.00 -15.02
CA PHE A 325 6.62 -1.23 -13.74
C PHE A 325 7.57 -1.18 -12.53
N CYS A 326 8.80 -1.72 -12.63
CA CYS A 326 9.80 -1.57 -11.58
C CYS A 326 10.10 -0.10 -11.29
N LEU A 327 10.34 0.69 -12.34
CA LEU A 327 10.66 2.11 -12.22
C LEU A 327 9.49 2.88 -11.61
N MET A 328 8.25 2.57 -12.03
CA MET A 328 7.05 3.16 -11.43
C MET A 328 6.95 2.87 -9.93
N VAL A 329 7.23 1.64 -9.49
CA VAL A 329 7.25 1.29 -8.06
C VAL A 329 8.35 2.04 -7.31
N VAL A 330 9.57 2.09 -7.86
CA VAL A 330 10.70 2.78 -7.23
C VAL A 330 10.47 4.29 -7.15
N ILE A 331 9.98 4.91 -8.21
CA ILE A 331 9.64 6.35 -8.24
C ILE A 331 8.51 6.65 -7.26
N ALA A 332 7.43 5.86 -7.28
CA ALA A 332 6.31 6.07 -6.38
C ALA A 332 6.71 5.91 -4.91
N ALA A 333 7.52 4.89 -4.59
CA ALA A 333 8.04 4.68 -3.25
C ALA A 333 9.04 5.78 -2.85
N GLY A 334 9.91 6.22 -3.75
CA GLY A 334 10.86 7.31 -3.51
C GLY A 334 10.17 8.65 -3.28
N TRP A 335 9.14 8.96 -4.08
CA TRP A 335 8.31 10.15 -3.90
C TRP A 335 7.54 10.09 -2.57
N SER A 336 6.91 8.94 -2.26
CA SER A 336 6.20 8.75 -0.98
C SER A 336 7.15 8.90 0.21
N PHE A 337 8.38 8.39 0.10
CA PHE A 337 9.41 8.55 1.12
C PHE A 337 9.82 10.02 1.29
N GLN A 338 10.07 10.73 0.18
CA GLN A 338 10.43 12.15 0.21
C GLN A 338 9.31 13.00 0.82
N SER A 339 8.06 12.79 0.40
CA SER A 339 6.89 13.47 0.98
C SER A 339 6.76 13.18 2.48
N GLY A 340 6.95 11.93 2.89
CA GLY A 340 6.98 11.56 4.31
C GLY A 340 8.12 12.23 5.08
N MET A 341 9.30 12.38 4.47
CA MET A 341 10.43 13.09 5.07
C MET A 341 10.18 14.59 5.24
N VAL A 342 9.63 15.26 4.22
CA VAL A 342 9.30 16.68 4.28
C VAL A 342 8.26 16.92 5.38
N ASN A 343 7.22 16.09 5.41
CA ASN A 343 6.18 16.18 6.42
C ASN A 343 6.75 15.93 7.82
N ASP A 344 7.55 14.88 8.02
CA ASP A 344 8.25 14.65 9.30
C ASP A 344 9.11 15.85 9.71
N SER A 345 9.87 16.44 8.77
CA SER A 345 10.81 17.54 9.06
C SER A 345 10.12 18.86 9.40
N ALA A 346 8.91 19.10 8.90
CA ALA A 346 8.11 20.26 9.25
C ALA A 346 7.66 20.25 10.73
N TYR A 347 7.58 19.06 11.34
CA TYR A 347 7.10 18.90 12.73
C TYR A 347 8.18 18.45 13.72
N LEU A 348 9.33 17.96 13.25
CA LEU A 348 10.44 17.48 14.09
C LEU A 348 11.71 18.28 13.82
N GLN A 349 11.97 19.26 14.68
CA GLN A 349 13.16 20.10 14.65
C GLN A 349 14.37 19.41 15.33
N THR A 350 14.60 18.12 15.06
CA THR A 350 15.64 17.33 15.76
C THR A 350 16.53 16.50 14.84
N ASP A 351 17.78 16.35 15.29
CA ASP A 351 18.93 15.62 14.72
C ASP A 351 18.63 14.24 14.10
N ILE A 352 19.40 13.84 13.07
CA ILE A 352 19.16 12.67 12.19
C ILE A 352 19.06 11.34 12.96
N THR A 353 19.87 11.16 14.00
CA THR A 353 19.89 9.96 14.86
C THR A 353 18.61 9.81 15.70
N SER A 354 18.06 10.94 16.14
CA SER A 354 16.76 10.98 16.83
C SER A 354 15.61 10.65 15.86
N MET A 355 15.71 11.05 14.58
CA MET A 355 14.71 10.74 13.56
C MET A 355 14.65 9.24 13.25
N GLN A 356 15.81 8.58 13.14
CA GLN A 356 15.86 7.13 12.90
C GLN A 356 15.22 6.36 14.05
N THR A 357 15.57 6.68 15.30
CA THR A 357 15.01 6.05 16.50
C THR A 357 13.50 6.28 16.60
N LYS A 358 13.04 7.52 16.37
CA LYS A 358 11.61 7.87 16.37
C LYS A 358 10.81 7.10 15.30
N ARG A 359 11.37 6.87 14.11
CA ARG A 359 10.71 6.09 13.04
C ARG A 359 10.52 4.62 13.42
N TRP A 360 11.51 4.01 14.06
CA TRP A 360 11.40 2.63 14.55
C TRP A 360 10.37 2.51 15.68
N THR A 361 10.33 3.47 16.60
CA THR A 361 9.36 3.45 17.72
C THR A 361 7.90 3.60 17.27
N ARG A 362 7.64 4.24 16.12
CA ARG A 362 6.29 4.33 15.53
C ARG A 362 5.78 2.98 15.02
N GLY A 363 6.67 2.05 14.67
CA GLY A 363 6.32 0.72 14.18
C GLY A 363 5.75 0.68 12.76
N PHE A 364 5.50 -0.54 12.27
CA PHE A 364 4.92 -0.79 10.95
C PHE A 364 3.41 -0.57 10.98
N GLY A 365 2.87 0.16 10.00
CA GLY A 365 1.42 0.28 9.77
C GLY A 365 0.60 0.94 10.89
N LYS A 366 1.23 1.53 11.92
CA LYS A 366 0.50 2.22 12.98
C LYS A 366 0.11 3.62 12.53
N VAL A 367 -1.16 3.94 12.68
CA VAL A 367 -1.68 5.28 12.39
C VAL A 367 -1.20 6.25 13.47
N ASN A 368 -0.67 7.40 13.07
CA ASN A 368 -0.40 8.53 13.95
C ASN A 368 -0.91 9.82 13.29
N SER A 369 -1.24 10.87 14.06
CA SER A 369 -1.78 12.11 13.49
C SER A 369 -0.76 12.82 12.57
N LEU A 370 0.55 12.68 12.82
CA LEU A 370 1.61 13.15 11.92
C LEU A 370 1.83 12.27 10.69
N SER A 371 1.39 11.02 10.74
CA SER A 371 1.52 10.06 9.64
C SER A 371 0.25 9.96 8.78
N LEU A 372 -0.74 10.81 9.07
CA LEU A 372 -1.98 10.94 8.30
C LEU A 372 -1.84 12.11 7.33
N VAL A 373 -1.82 11.82 6.02
CA VAL A 373 -1.96 12.88 5.03
C VAL A 373 -3.44 13.25 4.98
N ALA A 374 -3.79 14.38 5.58
CA ALA A 374 -5.12 14.96 5.53
C ALA A 374 -5.35 15.59 4.14
N LEU A 375 -5.49 14.75 3.12
CA LEU A 375 -6.09 15.16 1.86
C LEU A 375 -7.60 15.23 2.07
N ASP A 376 -8.21 16.36 1.73
CA ASP A 376 -9.66 16.52 1.80
C ASP A 376 -10.31 15.72 0.66
N PHE A 377 -10.53 14.43 0.90
CA PHE A 377 -11.21 13.55 -0.05
C PHE A 377 -12.71 13.77 0.05
N ARG A 378 -13.39 13.84 -1.10
CA ARG A 378 -14.86 13.99 -1.13
C ARG A 378 -15.56 12.74 -0.61
N ASN A 379 -14.93 11.57 -0.81
CA ASN A 379 -15.47 10.26 -0.44
C ASN A 379 -14.34 9.33 0.05
N ILE A 380 -14.66 8.45 1.01
CA ILE A 380 -13.73 7.42 1.50
C ILE A 380 -13.25 6.47 0.39
N THR A 381 -14.03 6.31 -0.68
CA THR A 381 -13.69 5.54 -1.87
C THR A 381 -12.47 6.11 -2.60
N GLU A 382 -12.32 7.44 -2.66
CA GLU A 382 -11.16 8.08 -3.31
C GLU A 382 -9.88 7.80 -2.53
N ALA A 383 -9.92 7.95 -1.20
CA ALA A 383 -8.81 7.59 -0.31
C ALA A 383 -8.45 6.11 -0.43
N THR A 384 -9.46 5.24 -0.53
CA THR A 384 -9.31 3.80 -0.70
C THR A 384 -8.59 3.45 -2.00
N LEU A 385 -9.01 4.04 -3.12
CA LEU A 385 -8.42 3.82 -4.42
C LEU A 385 -6.96 4.28 -4.45
N LEU A 386 -6.66 5.44 -3.86
CA LEU A 386 -5.30 5.98 -3.80
C LEU A 386 -4.38 5.10 -2.94
N ALA A 387 -4.84 4.69 -1.75
CA ALA A 387 -4.06 3.87 -0.83
C ALA A 387 -3.69 2.50 -1.41
N ASN A 388 -4.56 1.92 -2.24
CA ASN A 388 -4.38 0.59 -2.83
C ASN A 388 -3.88 0.59 -4.28
N LEU A 389 -3.76 1.74 -4.94
CA LEU A 389 -3.20 1.84 -6.28
C LEU A 389 -1.82 1.15 -6.40
N PRO A 390 -0.88 1.30 -5.45
CA PRO A 390 0.41 0.60 -5.49
C PRO A 390 0.27 -0.93 -5.51
N GLN A 391 -0.73 -1.49 -4.84
CA GLN A 391 -0.99 -2.94 -4.82
C GLN A 391 -1.33 -3.46 -6.22
N THR A 392 -2.07 -2.68 -7.00
CA THR A 392 -2.41 -3.04 -8.38
C THR A 392 -1.18 -3.00 -9.27
N ILE A 393 -0.32 -1.99 -9.12
CA ILE A 393 0.97 -1.88 -9.83
C ILE A 393 1.85 -3.11 -9.54
N LEU A 394 1.95 -3.53 -8.28
CA LEU A 394 2.71 -4.73 -7.88
C LEU A 394 2.15 -6.01 -8.50
N SER A 395 0.83 -6.11 -8.65
CA SER A 395 0.19 -7.27 -9.30
C SER A 395 0.59 -7.37 -10.78
N PHE A 396 0.58 -6.25 -11.50
CA PHE A 396 1.06 -6.20 -12.89
C PHE A 396 2.57 -6.44 -13.00
N LEU A 397 3.34 -5.95 -12.03
CA LEU A 397 4.78 -6.22 -11.94
C LEU A 397 5.05 -7.72 -11.79
N TYR A 398 4.30 -8.42 -10.92
CA TYR A 398 4.40 -9.87 -10.77
C TYR A 398 4.11 -10.61 -12.08
N LEU A 399 3.05 -10.23 -12.81
CA LEU A 399 2.75 -10.83 -14.12
C LEU A 399 3.90 -10.60 -15.14
N ALA A 400 4.49 -9.41 -15.15
CA ALA A 400 5.65 -9.10 -16.00
C ALA A 400 6.88 -9.94 -15.61
N TYR A 401 7.20 -10.05 -14.31
CA TYR A 401 8.28 -10.88 -13.79
C TYR A 401 8.08 -12.35 -14.12
N ASN A 402 6.88 -12.88 -13.84
CA ASN A 402 6.53 -14.26 -14.15
C ASN A 402 6.70 -14.54 -15.64
N SER A 403 6.28 -13.59 -16.50
CA SER A 403 6.50 -13.70 -17.95
C SER A 403 7.99 -13.69 -18.33
N LEU A 404 8.83 -12.86 -17.70
CA LEU A 404 10.27 -12.83 -17.98
C LEU A 404 10.94 -14.16 -17.62
N PHE A 405 10.72 -14.64 -16.40
CA PHE A 405 11.32 -15.89 -15.92
C PHE A 405 10.83 -17.10 -16.72
N THR A 406 9.55 -17.16 -17.07
CA THR A 406 9.02 -18.22 -17.95
C THR A 406 9.75 -18.25 -19.29
N CYS A 407 10.01 -17.09 -19.91
CA CYS A 407 10.73 -17.03 -21.19
C CYS A 407 12.18 -17.46 -21.07
N MET A 408 12.88 -16.99 -20.03
CA MET A 408 14.29 -17.33 -19.81
C MET A 408 14.45 -18.84 -19.57
N LEU A 409 13.57 -19.42 -18.76
CA LEU A 409 13.59 -20.85 -18.44
C LEU A 409 13.15 -21.71 -19.62
N SER A 410 12.16 -21.29 -20.40
CA SER A 410 11.76 -21.99 -21.63
C SER A 410 12.88 -21.97 -22.67
N GLY A 411 13.60 -20.85 -22.83
CA GLY A 411 14.78 -20.78 -23.69
C GLY A 411 15.93 -21.65 -23.20
N HIS A 412 16.15 -21.72 -21.88
CA HIS A 412 17.12 -22.63 -21.29
C HIS A 412 16.74 -24.10 -21.52
N GLU A 413 15.49 -24.48 -21.31
CA GLU A 413 14.99 -25.84 -21.58
C GLU A 413 15.17 -26.22 -23.06
N TRP A 414 14.87 -25.30 -23.98
CA TRP A 414 15.12 -25.48 -25.41
C TRP A 414 16.60 -25.73 -25.71
N SER A 415 17.51 -24.96 -25.09
CA SER A 415 18.96 -25.13 -25.29
C SER A 415 19.50 -26.48 -24.81
N LEU A 416 18.84 -27.13 -23.85
CA LEU A 416 19.30 -28.44 -23.36
C LEU A 416 19.15 -29.54 -24.41
N PHE A 417 18.19 -29.41 -25.33
CA PHE A 417 17.97 -30.38 -26.41
C PHE A 417 19.09 -30.37 -27.46
N SER A 418 20.00 -29.38 -27.48
CA SER A 418 21.15 -29.42 -28.41
C SER A 418 22.25 -30.39 -27.94
N HIS A 419 22.36 -30.61 -26.63
CA HIS A 419 23.49 -31.32 -26.01
C HIS A 419 23.10 -32.63 -25.35
N HIS A 420 21.88 -32.71 -24.81
CA HIS A 420 21.46 -33.82 -23.98
C HIS A 420 20.18 -34.43 -24.54
N HIS A 421 20.13 -35.76 -24.59
CA HIS A 421 18.88 -36.50 -24.77
C HIS A 421 17.97 -36.26 -23.56
N ARG A 422 16.83 -35.62 -23.78
CA ARG A 422 15.86 -35.24 -22.74
C ARG A 422 14.46 -35.72 -23.08
N THR A 423 13.69 -36.11 -22.06
CA THR A 423 12.27 -36.45 -22.18
C THR A 423 11.43 -35.18 -22.30
N LEU A 424 10.34 -35.22 -23.08
CA LEU A 424 9.41 -34.09 -23.19
C LEU A 424 8.67 -33.82 -21.88
N ARG A 425 8.52 -32.54 -21.53
CA ARG A 425 7.78 -32.07 -20.35
C ARG A 425 6.41 -31.51 -20.77
N VAL A 426 5.37 -32.30 -20.60
CA VAL A 426 4.01 -32.05 -21.10
C VAL A 426 3.00 -31.88 -19.97
N THR A 427 1.84 -31.31 -20.28
CA THR A 427 0.71 -31.17 -19.35
C THR A 427 0.00 -32.49 -19.07
N SER A 428 -0.12 -33.35 -20.07
CA SER A 428 -0.74 -34.68 -19.95
C SER A 428 0.26 -35.76 -20.41
N PRO A 429 1.03 -36.36 -19.49
CA PRO A 429 2.13 -37.26 -19.85
C PRO A 429 1.63 -38.60 -20.39
N ARG A 430 2.32 -39.08 -21.43
CA ARG A 430 2.26 -40.46 -21.93
C ARG A 430 3.48 -41.26 -21.46
N PRO A 431 3.52 -42.60 -21.62
CA PRO A 431 4.69 -43.40 -21.28
C PRO A 431 5.97 -42.82 -21.90
N GLY A 432 7.01 -42.63 -21.09
CA GLY A 432 8.29 -42.03 -21.52
C GLY A 432 8.39 -40.50 -21.41
N GLN A 433 7.27 -39.80 -21.16
CA GLN A 433 7.23 -38.35 -20.95
C GLN A 433 7.18 -37.98 -19.45
N ARG A 434 7.45 -36.70 -19.15
CA ARG A 434 7.35 -36.15 -17.79
C ARG A 434 6.23 -35.13 -17.70
N SER A 435 5.48 -35.14 -16.59
CA SER A 435 4.51 -34.09 -16.29
C SER A 435 5.21 -32.75 -16.03
N THR A 436 4.59 -31.65 -16.43
CA THR A 436 5.00 -30.30 -16.05
C THR A 436 4.67 -29.99 -14.58
N TYR A 437 5.27 -28.92 -14.06
CA TYR A 437 4.92 -28.36 -12.76
C TYR A 437 3.58 -27.65 -12.83
N TRP A 438 2.84 -27.63 -11.72
CA TRP A 438 1.54 -26.96 -11.62
C TRP A 438 1.59 -25.45 -12.00
N LEU A 439 2.74 -24.79 -11.79
CA LEU A 439 2.97 -23.36 -12.07
C LEU A 439 3.80 -23.07 -13.34
N GLN A 440 4.00 -24.05 -14.23
CA GLN A 440 4.84 -23.97 -15.46
C GLN A 440 6.35 -23.78 -15.22
N ILE A 441 6.72 -22.95 -14.25
CA ILE A 441 8.07 -22.67 -13.75
C ILE A 441 8.47 -23.69 -12.66
N PRO A 442 9.74 -24.13 -12.59
CA PRO A 442 10.23 -24.96 -11.48
C PRO A 442 10.10 -24.26 -10.11
N TYR A 443 9.78 -25.03 -9.07
CA TYR A 443 9.56 -24.49 -7.72
C TYR A 443 10.76 -23.71 -7.15
N THR A 444 11.98 -24.00 -7.59
CA THR A 444 13.20 -23.26 -7.23
C THR A 444 13.17 -21.78 -7.61
N TYR A 445 12.36 -21.42 -8.60
CA TYR A 445 12.17 -20.03 -9.03
C TYR A 445 10.77 -19.51 -8.68
N ALA A 446 9.75 -20.38 -8.76
CA ALA A 446 8.37 -19.99 -8.47
C ALA A 446 8.18 -19.61 -6.99
N ILE A 447 8.73 -20.38 -6.04
CA ILE A 447 8.57 -20.12 -4.61
C ILE A 447 9.23 -18.80 -4.20
N PRO A 448 10.51 -18.50 -4.54
CA PRO A 448 11.09 -17.20 -4.23
C PRO A 448 10.34 -16.04 -4.87
N LEU A 449 9.87 -16.20 -6.11
CA LEU A 449 9.12 -15.15 -6.81
C LEU A 449 7.78 -14.85 -6.15
N MET A 450 7.03 -15.89 -5.76
CA MET A 450 5.77 -15.73 -5.02
C MET A 450 6.00 -15.16 -3.62
N THR A 451 7.05 -15.59 -2.93
CA THR A 451 7.43 -15.07 -1.61
C THR A 451 7.78 -13.59 -1.69
N LEU A 452 8.58 -13.19 -2.67
CA LEU A 452 8.94 -11.80 -2.92
C LEU A 452 7.71 -10.96 -3.24
N SER A 453 6.82 -11.46 -4.10
CA SER A 453 5.56 -10.78 -4.43
C SER A 453 4.67 -10.60 -3.20
N GLY A 454 4.43 -11.67 -2.43
CA GLY A 454 3.64 -11.60 -1.19
C GLY A 454 4.24 -10.64 -0.17
N LEU A 455 5.57 -10.65 0.01
CA LEU A 455 6.27 -9.75 0.91
C LEU A 455 6.17 -8.29 0.46
N LEU A 456 6.33 -8.01 -0.84
CA LEU A 456 6.15 -6.66 -1.39
C LEU A 456 4.70 -6.16 -1.20
N HIS A 457 3.70 -7.00 -1.47
CA HIS A 457 2.29 -6.66 -1.25
C HIS A 457 1.98 -6.36 0.22
N TRP A 458 2.46 -7.22 1.12
CA TRP A 458 2.29 -7.02 2.56
C TRP A 458 2.98 -5.74 3.03
N LEU A 459 4.26 -5.53 2.70
CA LEU A 459 4.98 -4.31 3.07
C LEU A 459 4.30 -3.06 2.52
N THR A 460 3.82 -3.09 1.28
CA THR A 460 3.11 -1.97 0.67
C THR A 460 1.81 -1.65 1.41
N SER A 461 1.12 -2.66 1.96
CA SER A 461 -0.07 -2.44 2.81
C SER A 461 0.27 -1.76 4.13
N GLN A 462 1.51 -1.90 4.61
CA GLN A 462 2.02 -1.22 5.80
C GLN A 462 2.65 0.14 5.46
N SER A 463 3.07 0.34 4.22
CA SER A 463 3.65 1.60 3.70
C SER A 463 2.63 2.69 3.50
N ILE A 464 1.49 2.35 2.90
CA ILE A 464 0.40 3.28 2.57
C ILE A 464 -0.90 2.54 2.86
N PHE A 465 -1.71 3.08 3.76
CA PHE A 465 -2.95 2.43 4.22
C PHE A 465 -4.07 3.46 4.41
N LEU A 466 -5.31 2.98 4.30
CA LEU A 466 -6.48 3.80 4.64
C LEU A 466 -6.49 4.05 6.15
N ALA A 467 -6.62 5.31 6.55
CA ALA A 467 -6.73 5.71 7.94
C ALA A 467 -7.94 6.62 8.11
N SER A 468 -8.73 6.37 9.16
CA SER A 468 -9.93 7.13 9.46
C SER A 468 -10.01 7.43 10.95
N VAL A 469 -10.33 8.67 11.29
CA VAL A 469 -10.42 9.18 12.66
C VAL A 469 -11.79 9.80 12.86
N GLU A 470 -12.56 9.28 13.80
CA GLU A 470 -13.83 9.86 14.26
C GLU A 470 -13.53 10.83 15.41
N ILE A 471 -13.88 12.09 15.24
CA ILE A 471 -13.65 13.13 16.24
C ILE A 471 -14.96 13.41 16.98
N SER A 472 -14.96 13.18 18.28
CA SER A 472 -16.08 13.52 19.18
C SER A 472 -15.96 14.99 19.61
N ASP A 473 -17.11 15.68 19.73
CA ASP A 473 -17.16 17.04 20.27
C ASP A 473 -16.80 17.04 21.78
N PRO A 474 -16.39 18.18 22.39
CA PRO A 474 -16.03 18.25 23.81
C PRO A 474 -17.13 17.77 24.77
N LEU A 475 -18.40 17.85 24.38
CA LEU A 475 -19.54 17.34 25.16
C LEU A 475 -19.71 15.82 25.09
N GLY A 476 -18.95 15.13 24.24
CA GLY A 476 -19.07 13.67 24.05
C GLY A 476 -20.33 13.25 23.30
N GLY A 477 -21.00 14.21 22.65
CA GLY A 477 -22.18 14.02 21.81
C GLY A 477 -21.85 13.43 20.43
N GLU A 478 -22.65 13.79 19.41
CA GLU A 478 -22.48 13.29 18.05
C GLU A 478 -21.06 13.54 17.49
N ILE A 479 -20.63 12.67 16.57
CA ILE A 479 -19.33 12.76 15.90
C ILE A 479 -19.27 14.08 15.13
N SER A 480 -18.47 15.03 15.63
CA SER A 480 -18.34 16.38 15.09
C SER A 480 -17.73 16.37 13.69
N SER A 481 -16.76 15.48 13.44
CA SER A 481 -16.22 15.26 12.11
C SER A 481 -15.55 13.89 11.98
N THR A 482 -15.58 13.31 10.77
CA THR A 482 -14.78 12.12 10.43
C THR A 482 -13.71 12.54 9.43
N ILE A 483 -12.45 12.32 9.77
CA ILE A 483 -11.32 12.55 8.86
C ILE A 483 -10.96 11.22 8.24
N SER A 484 -11.15 11.08 6.94
CA SER A 484 -10.67 9.92 6.18
C SER A 484 -9.51 10.35 5.30
N GLY A 485 -8.38 9.66 5.42
CA GLY A 485 -7.16 10.02 4.71
C GLY A 485 -6.28 8.80 4.46
N VAL A 486 -5.05 9.08 4.03
CA VAL A 486 -4.05 8.06 3.74
C VAL A 486 -2.95 8.14 4.79
N GLY A 487 -2.79 7.05 5.53
CA GLY A 487 -1.67 6.88 6.44
C GLY A 487 -0.43 6.41 5.70
N TYR A 488 0.76 6.83 6.13
CA TYR A 488 2.03 6.36 5.57
C TYR A 488 3.01 5.88 6.65
N SER A 489 3.91 4.96 6.26
CA SER A 489 4.99 4.47 7.11
C SER A 489 6.33 4.49 6.38
N CYS A 490 7.20 5.44 6.72
CA CYS A 490 8.52 5.60 6.11
C CYS A 490 9.38 4.34 6.22
N ILE A 491 9.29 3.60 7.35
CA ILE A 491 10.08 2.36 7.53
C ILE A 491 9.66 1.28 6.54
N ALA A 492 8.35 1.05 6.38
CA ALA A 492 7.84 0.10 5.41
C ALA A 492 8.21 0.51 3.97
N ILE A 493 8.11 1.82 3.65
CA ILE A 493 8.51 2.35 2.33
C ILE A 493 9.99 2.07 2.03
N ILE A 494 10.90 2.21 3.01
CA ILE A 494 12.32 1.86 2.84
C ILE A 494 12.49 0.38 2.47
N PHE A 495 11.78 -0.53 3.16
CA PHE A 495 11.85 -1.96 2.83
C PHE A 495 11.30 -2.26 1.43
N VAL A 496 10.22 -1.60 1.01
CA VAL A 496 9.70 -1.70 -0.36
C VAL A 496 10.74 -1.22 -1.39
N LEU A 497 11.42 -0.10 -1.12
CA LEU A 497 12.50 0.41 -1.99
C LEU A 497 13.66 -0.59 -2.11
N ILE A 498 14.15 -1.10 -0.98
CA ILE A 498 15.26 -2.05 -0.96
C ILE A 498 14.89 -3.33 -1.72
N LEU A 499 13.74 -3.93 -1.42
CA LEU A 499 13.30 -5.14 -2.09
C LEU A 499 12.97 -4.91 -3.58
N GLY A 500 12.42 -3.75 -3.94
CA GLY A 500 12.18 -3.38 -5.33
C GLY A 500 13.47 -3.25 -6.15
N ILE A 501 14.50 -2.62 -5.58
CA ILE A 501 15.83 -2.52 -6.20
C ILE A 501 16.48 -3.90 -6.31
N LEU A 502 16.44 -4.71 -5.25
CA LEU A 502 16.97 -6.07 -5.26
C LEU A 502 16.27 -6.96 -6.30
N ALA A 503 14.94 -6.82 -6.46
CA ALA A 503 14.19 -7.52 -7.49
C ALA A 503 14.74 -7.15 -8.89
N LEU A 504 14.89 -5.85 -9.17
CA LEU A 504 15.41 -5.35 -10.45
C LEU A 504 16.81 -5.89 -10.74
N LEU A 505 17.71 -5.85 -9.75
CA LEU A 505 19.05 -6.39 -9.86
C LEU A 505 19.04 -7.91 -10.08
N ALA A 506 18.14 -8.64 -9.41
CA ALA A 506 18.00 -10.08 -9.59
C ALA A 506 17.52 -10.43 -11.02
N ALA A 507 16.54 -9.71 -11.56
CA ALA A 507 16.09 -9.91 -12.94
C ALA A 507 17.22 -9.64 -13.95
N ALA A 508 17.94 -8.52 -13.80
CA ALA A 508 19.08 -8.19 -14.65
C ALA A 508 20.17 -9.26 -14.54
N GLY A 509 20.57 -9.63 -13.33
CA GLY A 509 21.59 -10.65 -13.04
C GLY A 509 21.25 -12.01 -13.64
N MET A 510 19.99 -12.45 -13.51
CA MET A 510 19.50 -13.68 -14.15
C MET A 510 19.56 -13.61 -15.68
N GLY A 511 19.30 -12.43 -16.26
CA GLY A 511 19.44 -12.18 -17.69
C GLY A 511 20.87 -12.36 -18.23
N TYR A 512 21.91 -12.17 -17.41
CA TYR A 512 23.31 -12.35 -17.79
C TYR A 512 23.78 -13.81 -17.78
N ARG A 513 23.02 -14.74 -17.20
CA ARG A 513 23.35 -16.17 -17.24
C ARG A 513 23.47 -16.64 -18.69
N ARG A 514 24.44 -17.52 -18.92
CA ARG A 514 24.78 -18.03 -20.27
C ARG A 514 24.15 -19.40 -20.51
N PHE A 515 23.80 -19.69 -21.76
CA PHE A 515 23.46 -21.02 -22.26
C PHE A 515 24.09 -21.23 -23.65
N SER A 516 24.37 -22.48 -24.02
CA SER A 516 24.88 -22.79 -25.37
C SER A 516 23.76 -22.64 -26.40
N ALA A 517 24.00 -21.85 -27.46
CA ALA A 517 23.04 -21.64 -28.55
C ALA A 517 23.47 -22.39 -29.81
N GLU A 518 23.72 -23.69 -29.64
CA GLU A 518 24.05 -24.60 -30.74
C GLU A 518 22.82 -25.05 -31.54
N ILE A 519 21.63 -24.89 -30.96
CA ILE A 519 20.34 -24.99 -31.66
C ILE A 519 19.79 -23.60 -31.99
N THR A 520 18.91 -23.54 -32.99
CA THR A 520 18.21 -22.34 -33.42
C THR A 520 17.43 -21.71 -32.26
N THR A 521 17.49 -20.39 -32.14
CA THR A 521 16.79 -19.68 -31.06
C THR A 521 15.34 -19.47 -31.43
N VAL A 522 14.53 -20.45 -31.06
CA VAL A 522 13.10 -20.48 -31.37
C VAL A 522 12.27 -19.55 -30.48
N GLN A 523 12.76 -19.28 -29.26
CA GLN A 523 12.02 -18.56 -28.21
C GLN A 523 10.64 -19.23 -27.99
N SER A 524 9.56 -18.44 -27.92
CA SER A 524 8.19 -18.90 -27.83
C SER A 524 7.48 -19.08 -29.19
N CYS A 525 8.17 -18.93 -30.32
CA CYS A 525 7.48 -18.84 -31.63
C CYS A 525 7.01 -20.22 -32.13
N SER A 526 5.69 -20.42 -32.25
CA SER A 526 5.11 -21.71 -32.67
C SER A 526 5.66 -22.24 -34.00
N ALA A 527 5.79 -21.39 -35.02
CA ALA A 527 6.27 -21.81 -36.34
C ALA A 527 7.75 -22.22 -36.33
N ALA A 528 8.58 -21.55 -35.52
CA ALA A 528 9.99 -21.92 -35.39
C ALA A 528 10.17 -23.21 -34.54
N ILE A 529 9.28 -23.48 -33.57
CA ILE A 529 9.26 -24.77 -32.87
C ILE A 529 8.90 -25.87 -33.88
N SER A 530 7.81 -25.67 -34.62
CA SER A 530 7.34 -26.63 -35.62
C SER A 530 8.39 -26.95 -36.68
N ALA A 531 9.10 -25.93 -37.18
CA ALA A 531 10.14 -26.12 -38.19
C ALA A 531 11.30 -27.01 -37.70
N ALA A 532 11.56 -27.05 -36.39
CA ALA A 532 12.57 -27.92 -35.79
C ALA A 532 12.05 -29.35 -35.47
N CYS A 533 10.76 -29.63 -35.66
CA CYS A 533 10.13 -30.91 -35.33
C CYS A 533 9.91 -31.84 -36.54
N HIS A 534 10.45 -31.51 -37.71
CA HIS A 534 10.34 -32.40 -38.88
C HIS A 534 11.28 -33.59 -38.75
N THR A 535 10.70 -34.80 -38.70
CA THR A 535 11.43 -36.07 -38.63
C THR A 535 11.37 -36.79 -39.98
N ARG A 536 12.34 -37.68 -40.24
CA ARG A 536 12.37 -38.52 -41.44
C ARG A 536 12.55 -39.98 -41.04
N GLY A 537 11.58 -40.84 -41.38
CA GLY A 537 11.75 -42.30 -41.37
C GLY A 537 11.37 -43.06 -40.09
N GLU A 538 11.15 -42.42 -38.94
CA GLU A 538 10.70 -43.10 -37.70
C GLU A 538 9.26 -42.72 -37.30
N ASP A 539 8.54 -43.68 -36.70
CA ASP A 539 7.19 -43.48 -36.17
C ASP A 539 7.20 -42.40 -35.06
N PRO A 540 6.41 -41.32 -35.19
CA PRO A 540 6.29 -40.28 -34.18
C PRO A 540 6.04 -40.79 -32.75
N GLU A 541 5.26 -41.87 -32.58
CA GLU A 541 4.94 -42.40 -31.25
C GLU A 541 6.18 -42.99 -30.55
N VAL A 542 7.12 -43.54 -31.32
CA VAL A 542 8.37 -44.11 -30.79
C VAL A 542 9.34 -43.00 -30.38
N ILE A 543 9.42 -41.92 -31.17
CA ILE A 543 10.30 -40.77 -30.90
C ILE A 543 9.88 -40.08 -29.60
N ILE A 544 8.58 -39.86 -29.45
CA ILE A 544 7.99 -39.13 -28.34
C ILE A 544 8.12 -39.87 -27.00
N GLY A 545 8.08 -41.21 -27.03
CA GLY A 545 8.30 -42.06 -25.86
C GLY A 545 9.76 -42.18 -25.43
N LYS A 546 10.71 -41.67 -26.22
CA LYS A 546 12.16 -41.73 -25.95
C LYS A 546 12.69 -40.35 -25.51
N LYS A 547 13.95 -40.36 -25.06
CA LYS A 547 14.69 -39.11 -24.83
C LYS A 547 15.13 -38.55 -26.19
N VAL A 548 14.71 -37.34 -26.51
CA VAL A 548 14.99 -36.69 -27.81
C VAL A 548 16.16 -35.70 -27.71
N ARG A 549 16.88 -35.53 -28.81
CA ARG A 549 17.93 -34.53 -29.00
C ARG A 549 17.76 -33.92 -30.39
N TRP A 550 18.02 -32.62 -30.54
CA TRP A 550 17.96 -31.95 -31.84
C TRP A 550 19.16 -32.35 -32.71
N GLY A 551 18.90 -32.59 -34.00
CA GLY A 551 19.91 -33.05 -34.97
C GLY A 551 20.19 -34.55 -34.93
N ASP A 552 19.55 -35.29 -34.03
CA ASP A 552 19.63 -36.76 -33.95
C ASP A 552 18.60 -37.39 -34.88
N VAL A 553 18.86 -37.32 -36.19
CA VAL A 553 18.17 -38.11 -37.21
C VAL A 553 18.89 -39.45 -37.25
N GLY A 554 18.29 -40.49 -36.65
CA GLY A 554 18.85 -41.84 -36.62
C GLY A 554 19.41 -42.25 -37.98
N THR A 555 20.45 -43.09 -38.00
CA THR A 555 21.14 -43.51 -39.22
C THR A 555 20.15 -44.09 -40.23
N VAL A 556 19.79 -43.29 -41.25
CA VAL A 556 19.08 -43.78 -42.42
C VAL A 556 20.14 -44.45 -43.29
N PRO A 557 20.04 -45.75 -43.60
CA PRO A 557 20.91 -46.36 -44.58
C PRO A 557 20.74 -45.64 -45.92
N ASP A 558 21.84 -45.22 -46.52
CA ASP A 558 21.87 -44.56 -47.83
C ASP A 558 20.99 -45.34 -48.82
N PRO A 559 19.93 -44.74 -49.39
CA PRO A 559 19.33 -45.27 -50.59
C PRO A 559 20.31 -44.91 -51.71
N GLY A 560 21.20 -45.85 -52.02
CA GLY A 560 22.35 -45.67 -52.92
C GLY A 560 22.04 -45.12 -54.31
#